data_AF-A0A7C7CC70-F1
#
_entry.id   AF-A0A7C7CC70-F1
#
_cell.length_a   1.000
_cell.length_b   1.000
_cell.length_c   1.000
_cell.angle_alpha   90.00
_cell.angle_beta   90.00
_cell.angle_gamma   90.00
#
_symmetry.space_group_name_H-M   'P 1'
#
loop_
_entity.id
_entity.type
_entity.pdbx_description
1 polymer ?
#
loop_
_entity_poly.entity_id
_entity_poly.type
_entity_poly.pdbx_seq_one_letter_code
_entity_poly.pdbx_strand_id
1 'polypeptide(L)'
;MIDQKILIFGGSGSLGKSLIKRLHSQNRLLIYSRDEAKHWTIKNEFQSPNLSFKVGDIRDIDRIKQVTTQFDPHTILMAAALKQVDTCELSPYESVQTNLLGIHNILAAVEQTVGRLKSLRAVLMVSTDKACAPANVYGMSKALSERMVASFSRYENLNHIKFVTTRYGNVLDSRGSIIPLFRNQINNEDNLTVTHPEMTRFMMTLDDSVDLILTALKEGSTGETWVPKIKAMKIMDLANIYAKLYHKQIVVSGIRPGEKMHEALVSPPESIRTHDIGSHYIIKSSYTSDTQDKAFEYTSSQDVLTEEALERFLQGLNLLHQDIEDFVGKTIQEHIRPFK
;
A
#
# COMPACT_ATOMS: atom_id res chain seq x y z
N MET A 1 -10.49 14.40 -9.61
CA MET A 1 -9.52 14.29 -10.73
C MET A 1 -10.30 13.85 -11.96
N ILE A 2 -10.48 14.74 -12.92
CA ILE A 2 -11.26 14.51 -14.15
C ILE A 2 -10.38 14.92 -15.34
N ASP A 3 -10.48 14.18 -16.44
CA ASP A 3 -9.74 14.40 -17.69
C ASP A 3 -8.21 14.42 -17.49
N GLN A 4 -7.71 13.59 -16.57
CA GLN A 4 -6.28 13.44 -16.31
C GLN A 4 -5.72 12.19 -16.98
N LYS A 5 -4.43 12.26 -17.33
CA LYS A 5 -3.61 11.09 -17.67
C LYS A 5 -2.90 10.59 -16.42
N ILE A 6 -3.12 9.35 -16.02
CA ILE A 6 -2.57 8.78 -14.79
C ILE A 6 -1.77 7.53 -15.11
N LEU A 7 -0.49 7.53 -14.75
CA LEU A 7 0.42 6.39 -14.89
C LEU A 7 0.54 5.68 -13.55
N ILE A 8 0.20 4.39 -13.50
CA ILE A 8 0.22 3.58 -12.28
C ILE A 8 1.27 2.49 -12.41
N PHE A 9 2.41 2.67 -11.75
CA PHE A 9 3.41 1.62 -11.56
C PHE A 9 2.92 0.61 -10.52
N GLY A 10 2.81 -0.66 -10.89
CA GLY A 10 2.23 -1.71 -10.03
C GLY A 10 0.70 -1.75 -10.04
N GLY A 11 0.05 -1.22 -11.08
CA GLY A 11 -1.41 -1.10 -11.13
C GLY A 11 -2.18 -2.40 -11.38
N SER A 12 -1.52 -3.56 -11.49
CA SER A 12 -2.18 -4.87 -11.66
C SER A 12 -2.53 -5.57 -10.33
N GLY A 13 -2.11 -5.04 -9.18
CA GLY A 13 -2.47 -5.56 -7.85
C GLY A 13 -3.85 -5.09 -7.35
N SER A 14 -4.25 -5.54 -6.16
CA SER A 14 -5.57 -5.22 -5.56
C SER A 14 -5.84 -3.71 -5.46
N LEU A 15 -4.86 -2.92 -4.97
CA LEU A 15 -4.97 -1.46 -4.92
C LEU A 15 -5.12 -0.85 -6.33
N GLY A 16 -4.31 -1.32 -7.28
CA GLY A 16 -4.36 -0.86 -8.66
C GLY A 16 -5.72 -1.11 -9.31
N LYS A 17 -6.32 -2.28 -9.06
CA LYS A 17 -7.67 -2.61 -9.52
C LYS A 17 -8.73 -1.68 -8.93
N SER A 18 -8.65 -1.36 -7.63
CA SER A 18 -9.56 -0.39 -6.99
C SER A 18 -9.39 1.03 -7.55
N LEU A 19 -8.15 1.46 -7.80
CA LEU A 19 -7.86 2.73 -8.48
C LEU A 19 -8.44 2.75 -9.90
N ILE A 20 -8.30 1.67 -10.66
CA ILE A 20 -8.89 1.55 -12.00
C ILE A 20 -10.39 1.72 -11.90
N LYS A 21 -11.07 0.90 -11.07
CA LYS A 21 -12.53 0.96 -10.86
C LYS A 21 -13.01 2.37 -10.55
N ARG A 22 -12.29 3.12 -9.72
CA ARG A 22 -12.67 4.48 -9.32
C ARG A 22 -12.41 5.54 -10.41
N LEU A 23 -11.36 5.39 -11.22
CA LEU A 23 -10.84 6.48 -12.03
C LEU A 23 -11.03 6.32 -13.55
N HIS A 24 -11.20 5.10 -14.06
CA HIS A 24 -11.13 4.81 -15.50
C HIS A 24 -12.25 5.47 -16.33
N SER A 25 -13.39 5.76 -15.73
CA SER A 25 -14.54 6.36 -16.42
C SER A 25 -14.32 7.84 -16.76
N GLN A 26 -13.47 8.54 -16.00
CA GLN A 26 -13.27 10.00 -16.11
C GLN A 26 -11.82 10.37 -16.50
N ASN A 27 -10.91 9.40 -16.59
CA ASN A 27 -9.48 9.64 -16.77
C ASN A 27 -8.85 8.59 -17.68
N ARG A 28 -7.75 8.95 -18.34
CA ARG A 28 -6.93 8.04 -19.15
C ARG A 28 -5.89 7.37 -18.25
N LEU A 29 -5.98 6.05 -18.09
CA LEU A 29 -5.10 5.28 -17.23
C LEU A 29 -4.10 4.47 -18.05
N LEU A 30 -2.84 4.51 -17.61
CA LEU A 30 -1.78 3.65 -18.11
C LEU A 30 -1.27 2.77 -16.96
N ILE A 31 -1.53 1.47 -17.05
CA ILE A 31 -1.10 0.49 -16.06
C ILE A 31 0.24 -0.10 -16.48
N TYR A 32 1.24 0.05 -15.62
CA TYR A 32 2.58 -0.48 -15.82
C TYR A 32 2.86 -1.61 -14.82
N SER A 33 3.06 -2.82 -15.32
CA SER A 33 3.48 -3.96 -14.50
C SER A 33 4.11 -5.06 -15.36
N ARG A 34 4.67 -6.09 -14.73
CA ARG A 34 5.33 -7.21 -15.42
C ARG A 34 4.37 -8.30 -15.90
N ASP A 35 3.19 -8.36 -15.29
CA ASP A 35 2.28 -9.50 -15.38
C ASP A 35 1.23 -9.28 -16.48
N GLU A 36 1.53 -9.81 -17.67
CA GLU A 36 0.69 -9.72 -18.86
C GLU A 36 -0.63 -10.47 -18.72
N ALA A 37 -0.66 -11.56 -17.95
CA ALA A 37 -1.88 -12.31 -17.67
C ALA A 37 -2.85 -11.44 -16.85
N LYS A 38 -2.37 -10.76 -15.80
CA LYS A 38 -3.17 -9.79 -15.04
C LYS A 38 -3.65 -8.65 -15.92
N HIS A 39 -2.81 -8.13 -16.82
CA HIS A 39 -3.23 -7.09 -17.75
C HIS A 39 -4.41 -7.56 -18.64
N TRP A 40 -4.33 -8.77 -19.17
CA TRP A 40 -5.40 -9.36 -19.99
C TRP A 40 -6.71 -9.49 -19.19
N THR A 41 -6.63 -10.03 -17.96
CA THR A 41 -7.81 -10.18 -17.08
C THR A 41 -8.47 -8.83 -16.80
N ILE A 42 -7.68 -7.83 -16.36
CA ILE A 42 -8.20 -6.49 -16.07
C ILE A 42 -8.79 -5.85 -17.33
N LYS A 43 -8.14 -6.00 -18.49
CA LYS A 43 -8.64 -5.45 -19.76
C LYS A 43 -10.02 -6.01 -20.10
N ASN A 44 -10.22 -7.32 -19.93
CA ASN A 44 -11.49 -7.98 -20.23
C ASN A 44 -12.58 -7.68 -19.20
N GLU A 45 -12.20 -7.45 -17.95
CA GLU A 45 -13.14 -7.10 -16.89
C GLU A 45 -13.70 -5.68 -17.07
N PHE A 46 -12.85 -4.69 -17.34
CA PHE A 46 -13.28 -3.29 -17.39
C PHE A 46 -13.71 -2.82 -18.79
N GLN A 47 -13.21 -3.45 -19.86
CA GLN A 47 -13.50 -3.13 -21.27
C GLN A 47 -13.50 -1.62 -21.59
N SER A 48 -12.67 -0.84 -20.90
CA SER A 48 -12.70 0.62 -20.97
C SER A 48 -11.73 1.14 -22.04
N PRO A 49 -12.16 2.05 -22.94
CA PRO A 49 -11.26 2.64 -23.95
C PRO A 49 -10.20 3.57 -23.34
N ASN A 50 -10.43 4.03 -22.10
CA ASN A 50 -9.52 4.90 -21.38
C ASN A 50 -8.42 4.13 -20.63
N LEU A 51 -8.46 2.80 -20.65
CA LEU A 51 -7.52 1.94 -19.94
C LEU A 51 -6.51 1.32 -20.91
N SER A 52 -5.24 1.53 -20.64
CA SER A 52 -4.13 0.99 -21.44
C SER A 52 -3.07 0.36 -20.56
N PHE A 53 -2.27 -0.55 -21.12
CA PHE A 53 -1.32 -1.36 -20.38
C PHE A 53 0.06 -1.32 -21.04
N LYS A 54 1.12 -1.33 -20.21
CA LYS A 54 2.51 -1.51 -20.65
C LYS A 54 3.20 -2.53 -19.78
N VAL A 55 3.79 -3.52 -20.44
CA VAL A 55 4.67 -4.48 -19.78
C VAL A 55 6.03 -3.83 -19.56
N GLY A 56 6.56 -3.98 -18.34
CA GLY A 56 7.90 -3.57 -17.95
C GLY A 56 8.15 -3.73 -16.44
N ASP A 57 9.40 -3.58 -16.04
CA ASP A 57 9.86 -3.63 -14.64
C ASP A 57 10.29 -2.22 -14.20
N ILE A 58 10.04 -1.87 -12.93
CA ILE A 58 10.53 -0.60 -12.35
C ILE A 58 12.05 -0.64 -12.09
N ARG A 59 12.66 -1.82 -12.18
CA ARG A 59 14.12 -2.02 -12.16
C ARG A 59 14.79 -1.55 -13.46
N ASP A 60 14.03 -1.35 -14.53
CA ASP A 60 14.52 -0.86 -15.83
C ASP A 60 14.19 0.63 -16.00
N ILE A 61 15.18 1.49 -15.73
CA ILE A 61 15.02 2.94 -15.80
C ILE A 61 14.77 3.43 -17.24
N ASP A 62 15.37 2.82 -18.24
CA ASP A 62 15.23 3.28 -19.63
C ASP A 62 13.82 2.99 -20.15
N ARG A 63 13.27 1.83 -19.76
CA ARG A 63 11.86 1.52 -20.02
C ARG A 63 10.93 2.49 -19.29
N ILE A 64 11.21 2.84 -18.03
CA ILE A 64 10.43 3.85 -17.30
C ILE A 64 10.46 5.19 -18.03
N LYS A 65 11.63 5.68 -18.43
CA LYS A 65 11.81 6.94 -19.17
C LYS A 65 11.00 6.93 -20.46
N GLN A 66 11.09 5.85 -21.24
CA GLN A 66 10.36 5.71 -22.50
C GLN A 66 8.85 5.80 -22.27
N VAL A 67 8.31 5.03 -21.34
CA VAL A 67 6.87 4.99 -21.08
C VAL A 67 6.36 6.32 -20.52
N THR A 68 7.09 6.91 -19.58
CA THR A 68 6.69 8.16 -18.92
C THR A 68 6.67 9.32 -19.91
N THR A 69 7.71 9.45 -20.74
CA THR A 69 7.80 10.52 -21.76
C THR A 69 6.79 10.36 -22.90
N GLN A 70 6.53 9.14 -23.36
CA GLN A 70 5.54 8.90 -24.41
C GLN A 70 4.10 9.18 -23.93
N PHE A 71 3.81 8.91 -22.66
CA PHE A 71 2.48 9.09 -22.11
C PHE A 71 2.22 10.53 -21.66
N ASP A 72 3.26 11.22 -21.14
CA ASP A 72 3.21 12.56 -20.53
C ASP A 72 2.08 12.65 -19.49
N PRO A 73 2.17 11.87 -18.39
CA PRO A 73 1.12 11.80 -17.38
C PRO A 73 0.98 13.13 -16.63
N HIS A 74 -0.24 13.41 -16.16
CA HIS A 74 -0.48 14.45 -15.17
C HIS A 74 -0.14 13.97 -13.76
N THR A 75 -0.35 12.67 -13.50
CA THR A 75 -0.10 12.04 -12.21
C THR A 75 0.61 10.71 -12.37
N ILE A 76 1.64 10.49 -11.56
CA ILE A 76 2.32 9.20 -11.41
C ILE A 76 1.97 8.62 -10.03
N LEU A 77 1.51 7.36 -10.00
CA LEU A 77 1.27 6.59 -8.79
C LEU A 77 2.28 5.44 -8.71
N MET A 78 3.06 5.40 -7.62
CA MET A 78 4.05 4.36 -7.36
C MET A 78 3.49 3.36 -6.35
N ALA A 79 2.83 2.31 -6.87
CA ALA A 79 2.21 1.22 -6.10
C ALA A 79 2.94 -0.12 -6.23
N ALA A 80 3.96 -0.22 -7.09
CA ALA A 80 4.77 -1.42 -7.25
C ALA A 80 5.62 -1.69 -6.00
N ALA A 81 5.53 -2.92 -5.47
CA ALA A 81 6.30 -3.36 -4.32
C ALA A 81 6.34 -4.90 -4.21
N LEU A 82 7.39 -5.41 -3.59
CA LEU A 82 7.35 -6.71 -2.90
C LEU A 82 6.93 -6.43 -1.45
N LYS A 83 5.82 -7.04 -1.00
CA LYS A 83 5.16 -6.64 0.25
C LYS A 83 5.06 -7.73 1.32
N GLN A 84 5.51 -8.96 1.02
CA GLN A 84 5.48 -10.07 1.98
C GLN A 84 6.74 -10.02 2.83
N VAL A 85 6.59 -9.80 4.14
CA VAL A 85 7.70 -9.54 5.08
C VAL A 85 8.68 -10.70 5.10
N ASP A 86 8.19 -11.91 5.30
CA ASP A 86 8.99 -13.15 5.31
C ASP A 86 9.78 -13.34 4.01
N THR A 87 9.14 -13.15 2.86
CA THR A 87 9.77 -13.27 1.54
C THR A 87 10.84 -12.19 1.36
N CYS A 88 10.61 -10.97 1.84
CA CYS A 88 11.60 -9.90 1.78
C CYS A 88 12.79 -10.14 2.72
N GLU A 89 12.59 -10.80 3.86
CA GLU A 89 13.69 -11.24 4.74
C GLU A 89 14.51 -12.38 4.13
N LEU A 90 13.84 -13.34 3.48
CA LEU A 90 14.52 -14.46 2.82
C LEU A 90 15.21 -14.05 1.51
N SER A 91 14.73 -12.99 0.85
CA SER A 91 15.26 -12.46 -0.42
C SER A 91 15.50 -10.95 -0.31
N PRO A 92 16.44 -10.51 0.56
CA PRO A 92 16.62 -9.10 0.89
C PRO A 92 17.08 -8.27 -0.32
N TYR A 93 17.94 -8.85 -1.16
CA TYR A 93 18.38 -8.20 -2.40
C TYR A 93 17.21 -7.89 -3.33
N GLU A 94 16.27 -8.82 -3.50
CA GLU A 94 15.08 -8.63 -4.34
C GLU A 94 14.16 -7.54 -3.79
N SER A 95 14.00 -7.48 -2.46
CA SER A 95 13.27 -6.40 -1.79
C SER A 95 13.94 -5.06 -2.05
N VAL A 96 15.27 -4.94 -1.90
CA VAL A 96 16.00 -3.69 -2.17
C VAL A 96 15.86 -3.28 -3.63
N GLN A 97 16.03 -4.21 -4.57
CA GLN A 97 15.92 -3.93 -6.01
C GLN A 97 14.54 -3.36 -6.39
N THR A 98 13.45 -3.92 -5.86
CA THR A 98 12.09 -3.43 -6.17
C THR A 98 11.68 -2.24 -5.32
N ASN A 99 11.77 -2.38 -4.00
CA ASN A 99 11.15 -1.45 -3.06
C ASN A 99 11.96 -0.18 -2.85
N LEU A 100 13.28 -0.22 -3.07
CA LEU A 100 14.16 0.94 -2.95
C LEU A 100 14.65 1.42 -4.32
N LEU A 101 15.43 0.59 -5.03
CA LEU A 101 16.06 0.99 -6.29
C LEU A 101 15.04 1.20 -7.41
N GLY A 102 13.97 0.40 -7.46
CA GLY A 102 12.87 0.62 -8.39
C GLY A 102 12.14 1.94 -8.17
N ILE A 103 11.95 2.37 -6.92
CA ILE A 103 11.38 3.69 -6.61
C ILE A 103 12.36 4.80 -6.99
N HIS A 104 13.65 4.62 -6.69
CA HIS A 104 14.70 5.53 -7.14
C HIS A 104 14.70 5.69 -8.66
N ASN A 105 14.56 4.61 -9.43
CA ASN A 105 14.51 4.65 -10.89
C ASN A 105 13.33 5.49 -11.41
N ILE A 106 12.16 5.39 -10.79
CA ILE A 106 10.99 6.21 -11.18
C ILE A 106 11.28 7.69 -10.94
N LEU A 107 11.80 8.03 -9.75
CA LEU A 107 12.15 9.40 -9.40
C LEU A 107 13.24 9.97 -10.31
N ALA A 108 14.32 9.21 -10.54
CA ALA A 108 15.40 9.58 -11.45
C ALA A 108 14.93 9.72 -12.90
N ALA A 109 14.00 8.88 -13.36
CA ALA A 109 13.40 9.03 -14.68
C ALA A 109 12.58 10.32 -14.80
N VAL A 110 11.79 10.68 -13.77
CA VAL A 110 11.06 11.96 -13.73
C VAL A 110 12.04 13.13 -13.80
N GLU A 111 13.06 13.14 -12.95
CA GLU A 111 14.08 14.20 -12.92
C GLU A 111 14.80 14.35 -14.26
N GLN A 112 15.32 13.26 -14.83
CA GLN A 112 16.09 13.26 -16.07
C GLN A 112 15.24 13.55 -17.32
N THR A 113 13.91 13.46 -17.20
CA THR A 113 13.00 13.70 -18.33
C THR A 113 12.04 14.86 -18.12
N VAL A 114 12.16 15.61 -17.02
CA VAL A 114 11.20 16.67 -16.66
C VAL A 114 10.94 17.68 -17.78
N GLY A 115 11.97 18.06 -18.57
CA GLY A 115 11.81 18.97 -19.71
C GLY A 115 10.89 18.46 -20.82
N ARG A 116 10.57 17.16 -20.82
CA ARG A 116 9.63 16.49 -21.72
C ARG A 116 8.28 16.17 -21.07
N LEU A 117 8.13 16.35 -19.75
CA LEU A 117 6.93 16.02 -18.98
C LEU A 117 6.12 17.28 -18.69
N LYS A 118 5.51 17.85 -19.73
CA LYS A 118 4.82 19.16 -19.66
C LYS A 118 3.55 19.10 -18.82
N SER A 119 2.89 17.94 -18.78
CA SER A 119 1.62 17.75 -18.06
C SER A 119 1.81 17.36 -16.59
N LEU A 120 2.99 16.89 -16.19
CA LEU A 120 3.18 16.32 -14.86
C LEU A 120 2.95 17.36 -13.75
N ARG A 121 2.09 17.02 -12.78
CA ARG A 121 1.76 17.88 -11.62
C ARG A 121 1.89 17.16 -10.29
N ALA A 122 1.85 15.82 -10.28
CA ALA A 122 1.94 15.06 -9.04
C ALA A 122 2.62 13.70 -9.25
N VAL A 123 3.48 13.34 -8.29
CA VAL A 123 4.06 12.00 -8.11
C VAL A 123 3.71 11.57 -6.70
N LEU A 124 2.98 10.46 -6.56
CA LEU A 124 2.58 9.93 -5.27
C LEU A 124 3.16 8.54 -5.03
N MET A 125 3.80 8.36 -3.88
CA MET A 125 4.25 7.07 -3.39
C MET A 125 3.24 6.44 -2.44
N VAL A 126 2.97 5.15 -2.65
CA VAL A 126 2.25 4.33 -1.67
C VAL A 126 3.27 3.63 -0.77
N SER A 127 3.23 3.97 0.51
CA SER A 127 4.06 3.39 1.58
C SER A 127 3.19 2.56 2.55
N THR A 128 3.78 2.16 3.68
CA THR A 128 3.24 1.20 4.65
C THR A 128 3.62 1.61 6.06
N ASP A 129 2.79 1.26 7.04
CA ASP A 129 3.12 1.29 8.47
C ASP A 129 4.48 0.68 8.83
N LYS A 130 4.91 -0.38 8.14
CA LYS A 130 6.22 -1.03 8.33
C LYS A 130 7.41 -0.13 8.04
N ALA A 131 7.22 0.99 7.35
CA ALA A 131 8.24 2.02 7.15
C ALA A 131 8.49 2.87 8.42
N CYS A 132 7.55 2.87 9.37
CA CYS A 132 7.66 3.58 10.63
C CYS A 132 8.38 2.71 11.67
N ALA A 133 9.54 3.19 12.15
CA ALA A 133 10.45 2.42 13.01
C ALA A 133 10.62 0.98 12.49
N PRO A 134 11.21 0.82 11.29
CA PRO A 134 11.18 -0.43 10.54
C PRO A 134 12.03 -1.51 11.22
N ALA A 135 11.51 -2.75 11.23
CA ALA A 135 12.18 -3.91 11.82
C ALA A 135 12.55 -4.99 10.77
N ASN A 136 12.21 -4.78 9.50
CA ASN A 136 12.43 -5.71 8.40
C ASN A 136 12.87 -4.99 7.12
N VAL A 137 13.46 -5.73 6.18
CA VAL A 137 14.03 -5.21 4.93
C VAL A 137 12.97 -4.52 4.06
N TYR A 138 11.74 -5.03 4.06
CA TYR A 138 10.62 -4.37 3.36
C TYR A 138 10.36 -2.97 3.93
N GLY A 139 10.20 -2.88 5.25
CA GLY A 139 9.99 -1.64 5.98
C GLY A 139 11.16 -0.67 5.83
N MET A 140 12.40 -1.15 5.96
CA MET A 140 13.60 -0.32 5.79
C MET A 140 13.70 0.26 4.38
N SER A 141 13.43 -0.57 3.37
CA SER A 141 13.42 -0.12 1.97
C SER A 141 12.35 0.96 1.74
N LYS A 142 11.14 0.74 2.24
CA LYS A 142 10.04 1.72 2.15
C LYS A 142 10.37 3.01 2.90
N ALA A 143 10.93 2.94 4.11
CA ALA A 143 11.33 4.11 4.88
C ALA A 143 12.35 4.97 4.12
N LEU A 144 13.35 4.35 3.50
CA LEU A 144 14.33 5.04 2.65
C LEU A 144 13.66 5.64 1.40
N SER A 145 12.76 4.94 0.75
CA SER A 145 12.00 5.47 -0.39
C SER A 145 11.15 6.68 -0.04
N GLU A 146 10.53 6.72 1.15
CA GLU A 146 9.83 7.92 1.61
C GLU A 146 10.77 9.11 1.77
N ARG A 147 12.00 8.89 2.26
CA ARG A 147 13.02 9.95 2.33
C ARG A 147 13.42 10.43 0.94
N MET A 148 13.56 9.52 -0.02
CA MET A 148 13.85 9.87 -1.42
C MET A 148 12.74 10.77 -1.99
N VAL A 149 11.47 10.38 -1.86
CA VAL A 149 10.33 11.19 -2.32
C VAL A 149 10.31 12.54 -1.62
N ALA A 150 10.51 12.57 -0.30
CA ALA A 150 10.52 13.81 0.45
C ALA A 150 11.66 14.76 0.04
N SER A 151 12.80 14.23 -0.39
CA SER A 151 13.95 15.03 -0.82
C SER A 151 13.66 15.87 -2.07
N PHE A 152 12.69 15.47 -2.90
CA PHE A 152 12.26 16.24 -4.08
C PHE A 152 11.62 17.58 -3.70
N SER A 153 11.22 17.79 -2.44
CA SER A 153 10.78 19.10 -1.95
C SER A 153 11.87 20.17 -2.00
N ARG A 154 13.13 19.79 -2.23
CA ARG A 154 14.30 20.69 -2.29
C ARG A 154 14.70 21.07 -3.71
N TYR A 155 14.08 20.48 -4.73
CA TYR A 155 14.45 20.68 -6.13
C TYR A 155 13.69 21.86 -6.71
N GLU A 156 14.34 23.01 -6.83
CA GLU A 156 13.71 24.26 -7.29
C GLU A 156 13.13 24.13 -8.70
N ASN A 157 13.80 23.41 -9.59
CA ASN A 157 13.36 23.15 -10.96
C ASN A 157 12.13 22.22 -11.04
N LEU A 158 11.73 21.59 -9.93
CA LEU A 158 10.60 20.66 -9.84
C LEU A 158 9.45 21.20 -8.98
N ASN A 159 9.47 22.48 -8.59
CA ASN A 159 8.47 23.10 -7.71
C ASN A 159 7.02 23.04 -8.23
N HIS A 160 6.82 22.89 -9.53
CA HIS A 160 5.52 22.74 -10.19
C HIS A 160 4.94 21.32 -10.10
N ILE A 161 5.73 20.35 -9.58
CA ILE A 161 5.34 18.96 -9.37
C ILE A 161 5.29 18.68 -7.87
N LYS A 162 4.16 18.18 -7.39
CA LYS A 162 4.01 17.74 -6.00
C LYS A 162 4.55 16.32 -5.83
N PHE A 163 5.45 16.11 -4.87
CA PHE A 163 5.94 14.79 -4.46
C PHE A 163 5.36 14.44 -3.10
N VAL A 164 4.40 13.52 -3.06
CA VAL A 164 3.62 13.21 -1.85
C VAL A 164 3.72 11.72 -1.54
N THR A 165 3.69 11.36 -0.27
CA THR A 165 3.61 9.96 0.17
C THR A 165 2.31 9.73 0.91
N THR A 166 1.67 8.57 0.71
CA THR A 166 0.66 8.06 1.64
C THR A 166 1.23 6.89 2.40
N ARG A 167 0.94 6.80 3.70
CA ARG A 167 1.38 5.70 4.56
C ARG A 167 0.19 5.20 5.37
N TYR A 168 -0.10 3.91 5.23
CA TYR A 168 -1.24 3.27 5.91
C TYR A 168 -0.91 1.81 6.25
N GLY A 169 -1.78 1.20 7.06
CA GLY A 169 -1.61 -0.16 7.55
C GLY A 169 -2.09 -1.25 6.59
N ASN A 170 -2.43 -2.40 7.15
CA ASN A 170 -2.93 -3.53 6.36
C ASN A 170 -4.28 -3.18 5.72
N VAL A 171 -4.40 -3.50 4.43
CA VAL A 171 -5.67 -3.41 3.71
C VAL A 171 -6.40 -4.75 3.82
N LEU A 172 -7.62 -4.71 4.34
CA LEU A 172 -8.50 -5.86 4.50
C LEU A 172 -8.80 -6.50 3.13
N ASP A 173 -8.88 -7.83 3.14
CA ASP A 173 -9.14 -8.66 1.96
C ASP A 173 -8.22 -8.40 0.75
N SER A 174 -7.02 -7.88 1.00
CA SER A 174 -6.01 -7.72 -0.06
C SER A 174 -5.26 -9.02 -0.31
N ARG A 175 -4.73 -9.20 -1.54
CA ARG A 175 -3.96 -10.41 -1.93
C ARG A 175 -2.86 -10.74 -0.92
N GLY A 176 -2.86 -11.98 -0.43
CA GLY A 176 -1.85 -12.50 0.51
C GLY A 176 -1.92 -11.88 1.91
N SER A 177 -3.09 -11.39 2.33
CA SER A 177 -3.35 -10.93 3.70
C SER A 177 -4.03 -12.03 4.54
N ILE A 178 -4.26 -11.74 5.82
CA ILE A 178 -4.72 -12.74 6.79
C ILE A 178 -6.15 -13.24 6.56
N ILE A 179 -7.07 -12.40 6.09
CA ILE A 179 -8.46 -12.83 5.81
C ILE A 179 -8.49 -13.87 4.67
N PRO A 180 -7.84 -13.65 3.52
CA PRO A 180 -7.68 -14.68 2.49
C PRO A 180 -6.99 -15.96 2.99
N LEU A 181 -5.98 -15.83 3.86
CA LEU A 181 -5.34 -16.98 4.48
C LEU A 181 -6.35 -17.79 5.29
N PHE A 182 -7.11 -17.15 6.20
CA PHE A 182 -8.12 -17.85 7.00
C PHE A 182 -9.19 -18.50 6.13
N ARG A 183 -9.68 -17.84 5.08
CA ARG A 183 -10.61 -18.47 4.12
C ARG A 183 -10.01 -19.71 3.46
N ASN A 184 -8.72 -19.68 3.10
CA ASN A 184 -8.04 -20.86 2.58
C ASN A 184 -7.93 -21.97 3.62
N GLN A 185 -7.54 -21.65 4.85
CA GLN A 185 -7.42 -22.62 5.94
C GLN A 185 -8.77 -23.24 6.31
N ILE A 186 -9.85 -22.46 6.32
CA ILE A 186 -11.20 -22.95 6.60
C ILE A 186 -11.58 -24.07 5.63
N ASN A 187 -11.24 -23.91 4.35
CA ASN A 187 -11.60 -24.84 3.29
C ASN A 187 -10.67 -26.05 3.16
N ASN A 188 -9.41 -25.92 3.58
CA ASN A 188 -8.36 -26.91 3.25
C ASN A 188 -7.61 -27.47 4.47
N GLU A 189 -7.76 -26.88 5.66
CA GLU A 189 -7.02 -27.21 6.88
C GLU A 189 -7.98 -27.40 8.06
N ASP A 190 -7.55 -28.09 9.12
CA ASP A 190 -8.38 -28.33 10.31
C ASP A 190 -8.38 -27.16 11.31
N ASN A 191 -7.44 -26.22 11.15
CA ASN A 191 -7.15 -25.15 12.08
C ASN A 191 -6.83 -23.82 11.39
N LEU A 192 -7.04 -22.72 12.11
CA LEU A 192 -6.53 -21.39 11.77
C LEU A 192 -5.19 -21.17 12.46
N THR A 193 -4.27 -20.50 11.78
CA THR A 193 -2.95 -20.19 12.37
C THR A 193 -2.83 -18.73 12.76
N VAL A 194 -2.47 -18.47 14.02
CA VAL A 194 -2.17 -17.13 14.53
C VAL A 194 -0.69 -17.06 14.91
N THR A 195 0.03 -16.03 14.46
CA THR A 195 1.46 -15.90 14.77
C THR A 195 1.69 -15.56 16.24
N HIS A 196 0.94 -14.60 16.79
CA HIS A 196 1.00 -14.26 18.21
C HIS A 196 -0.33 -13.64 18.70
N PRO A 197 -0.82 -14.03 19.90
CA PRO A 197 -2.12 -13.58 20.42
C PRO A 197 -2.23 -12.06 20.61
N GLU A 198 -1.19 -11.43 21.14
CA GLU A 198 -1.18 -9.98 21.43
C GLU A 198 -0.86 -9.09 20.22
N MET A 199 -0.67 -9.64 19.01
CA MET A 199 -0.39 -8.80 17.84
C MET A 199 -1.59 -7.94 17.46
N THR A 200 -1.32 -6.65 17.22
CA THR A 200 -2.33 -5.73 16.69
C THR A 200 -1.94 -5.20 15.32
N ARG A 201 -2.91 -4.95 14.46
CA ARG A 201 -2.73 -4.35 13.14
C ARG A 201 -3.77 -3.28 12.90
N PHE A 202 -3.34 -2.15 12.33
CA PHE A 202 -4.25 -1.17 11.77
C PHE A 202 -5.05 -1.80 10.62
N MET A 203 -6.30 -1.39 10.49
CA MET A 203 -7.23 -1.90 9.48
C MET A 203 -7.76 -0.78 8.61
N MET A 204 -7.83 -1.05 7.31
CA MET A 204 -8.38 -0.13 6.32
C MET A 204 -8.96 -0.93 5.16
N THR A 205 -10.01 -0.43 4.50
CA THR A 205 -10.52 -1.06 3.26
C THR A 205 -9.73 -0.62 2.03
N LEU A 206 -9.91 -1.30 0.90
CA LEU A 206 -9.33 -0.86 -0.37
C LEU A 206 -9.88 0.52 -0.78
N ASP A 207 -11.16 0.79 -0.57
CA ASP A 207 -11.76 2.08 -0.89
C ASP A 207 -11.19 3.21 -0.03
N ASP A 208 -11.01 2.98 1.27
CA ASP A 208 -10.37 3.97 2.16
C ASP A 208 -8.93 4.28 1.72
N SER A 209 -8.18 3.27 1.23
CA SER A 209 -6.83 3.48 0.71
C SER A 209 -6.81 4.30 -0.58
N VAL A 210 -7.84 4.15 -1.43
CA VAL A 210 -8.04 4.98 -2.63
C VAL A 210 -8.40 6.41 -2.20
N ASP A 211 -9.29 6.58 -1.23
CA ASP A 211 -9.71 7.90 -0.75
C ASP A 211 -8.55 8.68 -0.12
N LEU A 212 -7.66 8.00 0.63
CA LEU A 212 -6.42 8.57 1.13
C LEU A 212 -5.50 9.06 -0.01
N ILE A 213 -5.32 8.24 -1.05
CA ILE A 213 -4.50 8.62 -2.23
C ILE A 213 -5.09 9.86 -2.91
N LEU A 214 -6.40 9.87 -3.17
CA LEU A 214 -7.06 10.98 -3.85
C LEU A 214 -7.04 12.26 -3.01
N THR A 215 -7.20 12.14 -1.69
CA THR A 215 -7.09 13.27 -0.76
C THR A 215 -5.67 13.83 -0.75
N ALA A 216 -4.66 12.99 -0.62
CA ALA A 216 -3.25 13.41 -0.63
C ALA A 216 -2.83 14.06 -1.97
N LEU A 217 -3.35 13.60 -3.12
CA LEU A 217 -3.09 14.24 -4.42
C LEU A 217 -3.71 15.65 -4.50
N LYS A 218 -4.91 15.81 -3.94
CA LYS A 218 -5.67 17.05 -3.97
C LYS A 218 -5.07 18.08 -3.02
N GLU A 219 -4.85 17.69 -1.77
CA GLU A 219 -4.58 18.60 -0.65
C GLU A 219 -3.12 18.58 -0.20
N GLY A 220 -2.37 17.54 -0.55
CA GLY A 220 -0.98 17.38 -0.14
C GLY A 220 -0.03 18.37 -0.81
N SER A 221 0.98 18.76 -0.06
CA SER A 221 2.12 19.55 -0.50
C SER A 221 3.36 18.67 -0.68
N THR A 222 4.30 19.15 -1.51
CA THR A 222 5.54 18.41 -1.78
C THR A 222 6.32 18.14 -0.49
N GLY A 223 6.80 16.91 -0.33
CA GLY A 223 7.53 16.45 0.86
C GLY A 223 6.67 15.91 2.00
N GLU A 224 5.34 15.96 1.89
CA GLU A 224 4.44 15.48 2.94
C GLU A 224 4.18 13.97 2.87
N THR A 225 4.03 13.36 4.05
CA THR A 225 3.50 12.01 4.21
C THR A 225 2.13 12.06 4.88
N TRP A 226 1.11 11.59 4.17
CA TRP A 226 -0.28 11.57 4.60
C TRP A 226 -0.61 10.24 5.26
N VAL A 227 -1.06 10.32 6.51
CA VAL A 227 -1.34 9.17 7.38
C VAL A 227 -2.80 9.24 7.84
N PRO A 228 -3.62 8.23 7.62
CA PRO A 228 -5.00 8.22 8.07
C PRO A 228 -5.08 7.88 9.56
N LYS A 229 -6.06 8.43 10.27
CA LYS A 229 -6.41 7.94 11.61
C LYS A 229 -7.40 6.79 11.48
N ILE A 230 -6.94 5.58 11.75
CA ILE A 230 -7.68 4.34 11.59
C ILE A 230 -7.65 3.48 12.85
N LYS A 231 -8.67 2.62 12.97
CA LYS A 231 -8.78 1.63 14.04
C LYS A 231 -7.82 0.47 13.81
N ALA A 232 -7.56 -0.27 14.87
CA ALA A 232 -6.81 -1.51 14.84
C ALA A 232 -7.64 -2.70 15.35
N MET A 233 -7.16 -3.91 15.07
CA MET A 233 -7.65 -5.16 15.66
C MET A 233 -6.51 -5.96 16.27
N LYS A 234 -6.83 -6.79 17.27
CA LYS A 234 -6.02 -7.96 17.58
C LYS A 234 -6.20 -9.02 16.51
N ILE A 235 -5.11 -9.68 16.13
CA ILE A 235 -5.16 -10.81 15.21
C ILE A 235 -5.88 -12.01 15.85
N MET A 236 -5.76 -12.18 17.17
CA MET A 236 -6.48 -13.23 17.89
C MET A 236 -7.99 -13.03 17.84
N ASP A 237 -8.50 -11.81 18.06
CA ASP A 237 -9.93 -11.53 18.01
C ASP A 237 -10.51 -11.83 16.61
N LEU A 238 -9.77 -11.48 15.55
CA LEU A 238 -10.13 -11.88 14.18
C LEU A 238 -10.20 -13.41 14.05
N ALA A 239 -9.20 -14.13 14.57
CA ALA A 239 -9.17 -15.58 14.52
C ALA A 239 -10.32 -16.22 15.31
N ASN A 240 -10.66 -15.69 16.50
CA ASN A 240 -11.79 -16.14 17.32
C ASN A 240 -13.12 -16.03 16.57
N ILE A 241 -13.36 -14.89 15.90
CA ILE A 241 -14.57 -14.67 15.11
C ILE A 241 -14.71 -15.74 14.01
N TYR A 242 -13.65 -15.97 13.22
CA TYR A 242 -13.67 -16.99 12.16
C TYR A 242 -13.71 -18.42 12.72
N ALA A 243 -12.98 -18.71 13.80
CA ALA A 243 -12.98 -20.02 14.44
C ALA A 243 -14.35 -20.40 14.98
N LYS A 244 -15.05 -19.45 15.62
CA LYS A 244 -16.41 -19.62 16.11
C LYS A 244 -17.40 -19.85 14.96
N LEU A 245 -17.29 -19.06 13.89
CA LEU A 245 -18.20 -19.13 12.75
C LEU A 245 -18.05 -20.42 11.93
N TYR A 246 -16.82 -20.93 11.80
CA TYR A 246 -16.51 -22.09 10.95
C TYR A 246 -16.10 -23.34 11.74
N HIS A 247 -16.28 -23.33 13.06
CA HIS A 247 -15.96 -24.44 13.98
C HIS A 247 -14.51 -24.97 13.82
N LYS A 248 -13.54 -24.06 13.73
CA LYS A 248 -12.11 -24.39 13.59
C LYS A 248 -11.36 -24.24 14.91
N GLN A 249 -10.28 -25.01 15.08
CA GLN A 249 -9.32 -24.77 16.16
C GLN A 249 -8.35 -23.64 15.78
N ILE A 250 -7.79 -22.95 16.77
CA ILE A 250 -6.74 -21.95 16.56
C ILE A 250 -5.42 -22.53 17.08
N VAL A 251 -4.37 -22.46 16.26
CA VAL A 251 -3.00 -22.86 16.63
C VAL A 251 -2.09 -21.66 16.56
N VAL A 252 -1.27 -21.47 17.61
CA VAL A 252 -0.26 -20.41 17.64
C VAL A 252 1.02 -20.91 16.98
N SER A 253 1.41 -20.29 15.87
CA SER A 253 2.59 -20.69 15.07
C SER A 253 3.90 -20.02 15.48
N GLY A 254 3.82 -18.97 16.29
CA GLY A 254 4.97 -18.12 16.63
C GLY A 254 5.17 -16.97 15.63
N ILE A 255 5.99 -15.99 16.07
CA ILE A 255 6.29 -14.77 15.31
C ILE A 255 7.19 -15.11 14.13
N ARG A 256 6.83 -14.65 12.93
CA ARG A 256 7.67 -14.82 11.73
C ARG A 256 8.83 -13.82 11.73
N PRO A 257 9.95 -14.12 11.05
CA PRO A 257 11.09 -13.20 10.95
C PRO A 257 10.66 -11.81 10.46
N GLY A 258 11.12 -10.77 11.17
CA GLY A 258 10.87 -9.38 10.81
C GLY A 258 9.48 -8.82 11.14
N GLU A 259 8.56 -9.63 11.71
CA GLU A 259 7.24 -9.12 12.13
C GLU A 259 7.31 -8.32 13.43
N LYS A 260 6.58 -7.20 13.48
CA LYS A 260 6.39 -6.41 14.69
C LYS A 260 5.19 -6.91 15.50
N MET A 261 5.26 -6.74 16.82
CA MET A 261 4.13 -6.98 17.72
C MET A 261 2.98 -6.00 17.42
N HIS A 262 3.30 -4.71 17.39
CA HIS A 262 2.38 -3.63 17.06
C HIS A 262 2.97 -2.80 15.92
N GLU A 263 2.12 -2.38 15.00
CA GLU A 263 2.51 -1.48 13.92
C GLU A 263 2.44 -0.03 14.40
N ALA A 264 3.24 0.84 13.78
CA ALA A 264 3.24 2.27 14.07
C ALA A 264 2.98 3.02 12.76
N LEU A 265 2.23 4.11 12.84
CA LEU A 265 2.02 5.01 11.69
C LEU A 265 2.78 6.33 11.86
N VAL A 266 3.01 6.75 13.10
CA VAL A 266 3.87 7.89 13.47
C VAL A 266 4.78 7.46 14.62
N SER A 267 6.08 7.65 14.45
CA SER A 267 7.07 7.39 15.51
C SER A 267 7.44 8.67 16.27
N PRO A 268 7.98 8.58 17.51
CA PRO A 268 8.38 9.77 18.27
C PRO A 268 9.33 10.74 17.53
N PRO A 269 10.32 10.28 16.73
CA PRO A 269 11.14 11.19 15.94
C PRO A 269 10.39 11.87 14.77
N GLU A 270 9.28 11.29 14.31
CA GLU A 270 8.46 11.88 13.25
C GLU A 270 7.38 12.80 13.81
N SER A 271 6.90 12.53 15.03
CA SER A 271 5.78 13.25 15.64
C SER A 271 6.07 14.73 15.84
N ILE A 272 7.35 15.08 16.09
CA ILE A 272 7.78 16.48 16.22
C ILE A 272 7.51 17.31 14.96
N ARG A 273 7.31 16.70 13.80
CA ARG A 273 6.99 17.36 12.52
C ARG A 273 5.66 16.88 11.96
N THR A 274 4.78 16.36 12.82
CA THR A 274 3.49 15.77 12.44
C THR A 274 2.35 16.65 12.91
N HIS A 275 1.47 17.04 12.01
CA HIS A 275 0.31 17.89 12.30
C HIS A 275 -0.97 17.07 12.25
N ASP A 276 -1.82 17.27 13.25
CA ASP A 276 -3.17 16.72 13.30
C ASP A 276 -4.12 17.65 12.52
N ILE A 277 -4.77 17.11 11.48
CA ILE A 277 -5.75 17.84 10.68
C ILE A 277 -7.15 17.22 10.77
N GLY A 278 -7.46 16.56 11.90
CA GLY A 278 -8.74 15.91 12.15
C GLY A 278 -8.70 14.42 11.78
N SER A 279 -9.06 14.07 10.54
CA SER A 279 -9.12 12.67 10.09
C SER A 279 -7.76 12.08 9.70
N HIS A 280 -6.74 12.93 9.56
CA HIS A 280 -5.41 12.54 9.12
C HIS A 280 -4.32 13.19 9.99
N TYR A 281 -3.16 12.58 9.98
CA TYR A 281 -1.90 13.20 10.33
C TYR A 281 -1.12 13.55 9.05
N ILE A 282 -0.49 14.72 9.04
CA ILE A 282 0.45 15.12 7.99
C ILE A 282 1.84 15.19 8.61
N ILE A 283 2.72 14.28 8.18
CA ILE A 283 4.14 14.35 8.55
C ILE A 283 4.85 15.22 7.51
N LYS A 284 5.30 16.42 7.90
CA LYS A 284 6.02 17.38 7.06
C LYS A 284 7.41 16.87 6.70
N SER A 285 8.05 17.37 5.64
CA SER A 285 9.41 16.96 5.25
C SER A 285 10.42 17.11 6.40
N SER A 286 11.48 16.29 6.45
CA SER A 286 12.53 16.39 7.48
C SER A 286 13.34 17.70 7.43
N TYR A 287 13.18 18.49 6.36
CA TYR A 287 13.80 19.80 6.22
C TYR A 287 12.90 20.95 6.72
N THR A 288 11.72 20.63 7.28
CA THR A 288 10.81 21.65 7.81
C THR A 288 11.39 22.30 9.06
N SER A 289 11.11 23.59 9.24
CA SER A 289 11.28 24.29 10.53
C SER A 289 9.99 24.31 11.36
N ASP A 290 8.87 23.88 10.79
CA ASP A 290 7.57 23.78 11.46
C ASP A 290 7.54 22.50 12.30
N THR A 291 7.79 22.65 13.60
CA THR A 291 7.90 21.54 14.56
C THR A 291 7.08 21.77 15.82
N GLN A 292 6.67 20.69 16.47
CA GLN A 292 5.96 20.65 17.75
C GLN A 292 6.90 20.26 18.90
N ASP A 293 6.64 20.79 20.09
CA ASP A 293 7.49 20.58 21.27
C ASP A 293 7.35 19.18 21.90
N LYS A 294 6.18 18.55 21.75
CA LYS A 294 5.87 17.27 22.40
C LYS A 294 5.92 16.13 21.40
N ALA A 295 6.79 15.16 21.68
CA ALA A 295 6.81 13.90 20.95
C ALA A 295 5.64 13.00 21.38
N PHE A 296 5.12 12.23 20.42
CA PHE A 296 4.10 11.20 20.64
C PHE A 296 4.34 10.02 19.68
N GLU A 297 3.64 8.92 19.90
CA GLU A 297 3.58 7.81 18.96
C GLU A 297 2.14 7.50 18.60
N TYR A 298 1.92 7.05 17.37
CA TYR A 298 0.63 6.54 16.91
C TYR A 298 0.78 5.08 16.50
N THR A 299 0.28 4.18 17.34
CA THR A 299 0.51 2.73 17.23
C THR A 299 -0.80 1.94 17.26
N SER A 300 -0.78 0.75 16.67
CA SER A 300 -1.95 -0.10 16.55
C SER A 300 -2.43 -0.69 17.88
N SER A 301 -1.73 -0.45 19.00
CA SER A 301 -2.14 -0.88 20.33
C SER A 301 -2.99 0.16 21.07
N GLN A 302 -3.11 1.39 20.55
CA GLN A 302 -3.79 2.49 21.24
C GLN A 302 -5.31 2.52 21.01
N ASP A 303 -5.77 2.13 19.81
CA ASP A 303 -7.19 2.23 19.40
C ASP A 303 -7.67 0.93 18.77
N VAL A 304 -7.71 -0.11 19.61
CA VAL A 304 -8.06 -1.49 19.23
C VAL A 304 -9.57 -1.70 19.42
N LEU A 305 -10.25 -2.17 18.37
CA LEU A 305 -11.64 -2.58 18.47
C LEU A 305 -11.78 -3.78 19.41
N THR A 306 -12.87 -3.81 20.18
CA THR A 306 -13.27 -5.04 20.88
C THR A 306 -13.67 -6.12 19.88
N GLU A 307 -13.61 -7.40 20.26
CA GLU A 307 -14.02 -8.51 19.40
C GLU A 307 -15.44 -8.31 18.82
N GLU A 308 -16.41 -7.89 19.65
CA GLU A 308 -17.78 -7.60 19.22
C GLU A 308 -17.90 -6.42 18.24
N ALA A 309 -17.07 -5.39 18.41
CA ALA A 309 -17.05 -4.24 17.50
C ALA A 309 -16.37 -4.61 16.18
N LEU A 310 -15.32 -5.43 16.23
CA LEU A 310 -14.65 -6.00 15.07
C LEU A 310 -15.60 -6.89 14.27
N GLU A 311 -16.34 -7.78 14.93
CA GLU A 311 -17.34 -8.64 14.26
C GLU A 311 -18.37 -7.81 13.51
N ARG A 312 -18.98 -6.80 14.17
CA ARG A 312 -19.93 -5.87 13.54
C ARG A 312 -19.32 -5.11 12.37
N PHE A 313 -18.07 -4.67 12.51
CA PHE A 313 -17.35 -3.99 11.43
C PHE A 313 -17.15 -4.90 10.21
N LEU A 314 -16.70 -6.13 10.43
CA LEU A 314 -16.49 -7.12 9.36
C LEU A 314 -17.81 -7.56 8.70
N GLN A 315 -18.90 -7.67 9.46
CA GLN A 315 -20.25 -7.91 8.94
C GLN A 315 -20.70 -6.78 8.02
N GLY A 316 -20.49 -5.51 8.42
CA GLY A 316 -20.82 -4.34 7.59
C GLY A 316 -20.07 -4.29 6.26
N LEU A 317 -18.87 -4.89 6.20
CA LEU A 317 -18.07 -5.03 4.98
C LEU A 317 -18.36 -6.33 4.21
N ASN A 318 -19.31 -7.14 4.67
CA ASN A 318 -19.61 -8.47 4.15
C ASN A 318 -18.38 -9.41 4.08
N LEU A 319 -17.46 -9.31 5.03
CA LEU A 319 -16.21 -10.09 4.99
C LEU A 319 -16.29 -11.46 5.67
N LEU A 320 -17.31 -11.70 6.51
CA LEU A 320 -17.41 -12.94 7.30
C LEU A 320 -17.88 -14.16 6.52
N HIS A 321 -18.77 -13.99 5.53
CA HIS A 321 -19.49 -15.09 4.86
C HIS A 321 -19.18 -15.22 3.36
N GLN A 322 -18.18 -14.49 2.85
CA GLN A 322 -17.81 -14.60 1.44
C GLN A 322 -17.14 -15.93 1.17
N ASP A 323 -17.66 -16.61 0.14
CA ASP A 323 -17.09 -17.86 -0.31
C ASP A 323 -15.70 -17.61 -0.90
N ILE A 324 -14.83 -18.63 -0.84
CA ILE A 324 -13.47 -18.47 -1.38
C ILE A 324 -13.51 -18.23 -2.90
N GLU A 325 -14.59 -18.60 -3.59
CA GLU A 325 -14.84 -18.32 -5.01
C GLU A 325 -15.12 -16.84 -5.30
N ASP A 326 -15.66 -16.10 -4.33
CA ASP A 326 -15.92 -14.65 -4.43
C ASP A 326 -14.66 -13.81 -4.21
N PHE A 327 -13.51 -14.45 -4.01
CA PHE A 327 -12.25 -13.76 -3.74
C PHE A 327 -11.80 -12.93 -4.95
N VAL A 328 -11.71 -11.61 -4.73
CA VAL A 328 -11.12 -10.64 -5.65
C VAL A 328 -9.60 -10.87 -5.75
N GLY A 329 -9.21 -11.89 -6.52
CA GLY A 329 -7.83 -12.32 -6.68
C GLY A 329 -7.65 -13.80 -7.03
N LYS A 330 -8.70 -14.63 -6.93
CA LYS A 330 -8.64 -16.08 -7.27
C LYS A 330 -8.50 -16.32 -8.76
N THR A 331 -9.11 -15.44 -9.57
CA THR A 331 -9.05 -15.45 -11.04
C THR A 331 -7.67 -15.12 -11.61
N ILE A 332 -6.69 -14.88 -10.75
CA ILE A 332 -5.30 -14.69 -11.12
C ILE A 332 -4.47 -15.76 -10.40
N GLN A 333 -4.47 -16.96 -11.00
CA GLN A 333 -3.74 -18.16 -10.56
C GLN A 333 -2.49 -17.84 -9.74
N GLU A 334 -2.52 -18.10 -8.44
CA GLU A 334 -1.32 -18.36 -7.63
C GLU A 334 -1.64 -19.58 -6.78
N HIS A 335 -0.98 -20.70 -7.10
CA HIS A 335 -0.99 -21.89 -6.27
C HIS A 335 -0.33 -21.55 -4.94
N ILE A 336 -1.11 -21.52 -3.86
CA ILE A 336 -0.59 -21.50 -2.50
C ILE A 336 -0.41 -22.95 -2.09
N ARG A 337 0.81 -23.48 -2.18
CA ARG A 337 1.23 -24.55 -1.28
C ARG A 337 2.24 -23.95 -0.32
N PRO A 338 2.05 -24.06 1.01
CA PRO A 338 3.11 -23.76 1.94
C PRO A 338 4.28 -24.72 1.69
N PHE A 339 5.51 -24.20 1.71
CA PHE A 339 6.71 -25.02 1.76
C PHE A 339 6.64 -25.87 3.05
N LYS A 340 6.83 -27.18 2.90
CA LYS A 340 7.00 -28.12 4.02
C LYS A 340 8.33 -27.91 4.69
#